data_AF-A0AAU3EPK8-F1
#
_entry.id   AF-A0AAU3EPK8-F1
#
_cell.length_a   1.000
_cell.length_b   1.000
_cell.length_c   1.000
_cell.angle_alpha   90.00
_cell.angle_beta   90.00
_cell.angle_gamma   90.00
#
_symmetry.space_group_name_H-M   'P 1'
#
loop_
_entity.id
_entity.type
_entity.pdbx_description
1 polymer ?
#
loop_
_entity_poly.entity_id
_entity_poly.type
_entity_poly.pdbx_seq_one_letter_code
_entity_poly.pdbx_strand_id
1 'polypeptide(L)'
;MISVVNPVSLHPKEQPDVSVIVDVADAVGRIGGCLESVLAQGDDGFLVEVLVLDRGSQDGTRETLQQWAARYPALKCSSSPTTTDTPAQARNAGIEQATGRHLLFLSGTDRLAPGALKSMVRAADENDADVVLGKVAGLDGQKVGTSMFTRSVADADVAASRVYWSLSADKLFRRSLVDRCGLRFPDDWSLGEDQAFTALAYLYADRISVVAGQVCVEQARRVAGVNTSRFSGSLADRMALTRRMVPLVTERVQPGPLRDQLLARHFELELGKATGSAYLACEDHELRRAALTECRGLLELHAGPEVFRKLPRPLSVRLELIRRGLFAEAERMIAFEQGKEKAALLVEEGRAFRRYPFFRDPELGLPDEYFEITHTLRAKHRLTGLSWSGTVLSVHGHCYIEQLSTRDPAVRVVLRERASGAEYRFRVYSTPTPKLDAATRADRAQAGFEARLDLSAADGFQPVAPGLWDMFLHVSYQGAGKEVRLGGTRADTVTDRTRQGVVVGRADASGLETVCHLYATKAGNLTAEVSARRPLPQ
;
A
#
# COMPACT_ATOMS: atom_id res chain seq x y z
N MET A 1 -13.97 -19.27 41.98
CA MET A 1 -14.28 -17.91 42.49
C MET A 1 -13.68 -16.92 41.52
N ILE A 2 -14.49 -16.42 40.58
CA ILE A 2 -14.10 -15.38 39.63
C ILE A 2 -14.33 -14.05 40.35
N SER A 3 -13.27 -13.27 40.53
CA SER A 3 -13.35 -11.96 41.18
C SER A 3 -14.22 -11.04 40.33
N VAL A 4 -15.43 -10.76 40.82
CA VAL A 4 -16.29 -9.69 40.34
C VAL A 4 -15.57 -8.38 40.69
N VAL A 5 -15.02 -7.71 39.69
CA VAL A 5 -14.54 -6.33 39.84
C VAL A 5 -15.79 -5.46 40.00
N ASN A 6 -15.93 -4.89 41.19
CA ASN A 6 -17.00 -3.95 41.56
C ASN A 6 -17.00 -2.69 40.65
N PRO A 7 -18.10 -1.94 40.59
CA PRO A 7 -18.33 -0.92 39.58
C PRO A 7 -17.26 0.17 39.62
N VAL A 8 -16.67 0.43 38.45
CA VAL A 8 -15.72 1.52 38.20
C VAL A 8 -16.34 2.83 38.70
N SER A 9 -15.74 3.42 39.72
CA SER A 9 -16.05 4.79 40.16
C SER A 9 -15.39 5.77 39.19
N LEU A 10 -16.21 6.55 38.47
CA LEU A 10 -15.79 7.58 37.51
C LEU A 10 -15.50 8.91 38.22
N HIS A 11 -14.23 9.36 38.26
CA HIS A 11 -13.81 10.76 38.46
C HIS A 11 -12.36 10.96 37.92
N PRO A 12 -11.91 12.12 37.36
CA PRO A 12 -12.56 13.19 36.62
C PRO A 12 -11.84 13.40 35.25
N LYS A 13 -11.89 12.44 34.34
CA LYS A 13 -11.86 12.79 32.91
C LYS A 13 -13.32 12.77 32.48
N GLU A 14 -13.97 13.94 32.44
CA GLU A 14 -15.36 14.04 31.95
C GLU A 14 -15.47 13.66 30.47
N GLN A 15 -14.36 13.73 29.73
CA GLN A 15 -14.30 13.44 28.31
C GLN A 15 -13.65 12.08 28.00
N PRO A 16 -14.36 11.16 27.31
CA PRO A 16 -13.79 9.89 26.82
C PRO A 16 -12.56 10.08 25.92
N ASP A 17 -11.62 9.14 25.96
CA ASP A 17 -10.49 9.07 25.03
C ASP A 17 -10.96 8.78 23.60
N VAL A 18 -11.95 7.89 23.45
CA VAL A 18 -12.53 7.50 22.17
C VAL A 18 -14.04 7.28 22.32
N SER A 19 -14.83 7.81 21.40
CA SER A 19 -16.20 7.36 21.15
C SER A 19 -16.18 6.37 19.99
N VAL A 20 -16.49 5.11 20.28
CA VAL A 20 -16.64 4.05 19.27
C VAL A 20 -18.08 4.01 18.82
N ILE A 21 -18.30 4.38 17.56
CA ILE A 21 -19.60 4.43 16.90
C ILE A 21 -19.77 3.11 16.14
N VAL A 22 -20.65 2.26 16.65
CA VAL A 22 -20.92 0.93 16.12
C VAL A 22 -22.20 0.95 15.29
N ASP A 23 -22.07 0.83 13.96
CA ASP A 23 -23.23 0.65 13.07
C ASP A 23 -23.54 -0.84 12.88
N VAL A 24 -24.81 -1.24 13.08
CA VAL A 24 -25.21 -2.64 13.03
C VAL A 24 -26.58 -2.84 12.36
N ALA A 25 -26.67 -3.90 11.56
CA ALA A 25 -27.92 -4.48 11.08
C ALA A 25 -27.73 -6.00 10.98
N ASP A 26 -28.69 -6.76 11.46
CA ASP A 26 -28.78 -8.22 11.35
C ASP A 26 -27.46 -8.95 11.62
N ALA A 27 -26.98 -8.83 12.86
CA ALA A 27 -25.69 -9.37 13.31
C ALA A 27 -25.78 -10.18 14.62
N VAL A 28 -26.89 -10.88 14.89
CA VAL A 28 -27.15 -11.56 16.19
C VAL A 28 -26.00 -12.49 16.61
N GLY A 29 -25.38 -13.17 15.63
CA GLY A 29 -24.27 -14.10 15.87
C GLY A 29 -22.88 -13.46 15.99
N ARG A 30 -22.75 -12.14 15.82
CA ARG A 30 -21.44 -11.44 15.80
C ARG A 30 -21.38 -10.23 16.72
N ILE A 31 -22.49 -9.54 16.94
CA ILE A 31 -22.53 -8.29 17.72
C ILE A 31 -21.97 -8.46 19.14
N GLY A 32 -22.21 -9.59 19.79
CA GLY A 32 -21.66 -9.86 21.11
C GLY A 32 -20.12 -9.84 21.13
N GLY A 33 -19.47 -10.46 20.15
CA GLY A 33 -18.01 -10.47 20.03
C GLY A 33 -17.43 -9.10 19.66
N CYS A 34 -18.18 -8.28 18.92
CA CYS A 34 -17.85 -6.88 18.65
C CYS A 34 -17.87 -6.07 19.96
N LEU A 35 -18.99 -6.06 20.68
CA LEU A 35 -19.15 -5.28 21.92
C LEU A 35 -18.15 -5.70 23.01
N GLU A 36 -17.91 -7.00 23.18
CA GLU A 36 -16.89 -7.50 24.10
C GLU A 36 -15.51 -6.93 23.76
N SER A 37 -15.14 -6.91 22.47
CA SER A 37 -13.83 -6.41 22.04
C SER A 37 -13.66 -4.90 22.25
N VAL A 38 -14.75 -4.13 22.17
CA VAL A 38 -14.75 -2.68 22.39
C VAL A 38 -14.68 -2.37 23.89
N LEU A 39 -15.50 -3.04 24.71
CA LEU A 39 -15.48 -2.85 26.16
C LEU A 39 -14.12 -3.21 26.78
N ALA A 40 -13.45 -4.23 26.24
CA ALA A 40 -12.12 -4.65 26.68
C ALA A 40 -11.00 -3.61 26.40
N GLN A 41 -11.29 -2.51 25.68
CA GLN A 41 -10.30 -1.46 25.41
C GLN A 41 -10.14 -0.47 26.57
N GLY A 42 -11.16 -0.30 27.40
CA GLY A 42 -11.18 0.65 28.51
C GLY A 42 -10.55 0.11 29.79
N ASP A 43 -9.98 0.99 30.60
CA ASP A 43 -9.54 0.74 31.99
C ASP A 43 -9.48 2.04 32.80
N ASP A 44 -8.98 1.99 34.04
CA ASP A 44 -8.99 3.11 35.01
C ASP A 44 -8.31 4.40 34.49
N GLY A 45 -7.49 4.32 33.43
CA GLY A 45 -6.82 5.48 32.82
C GLY A 45 -7.27 5.82 31.40
N PHE A 46 -8.16 5.01 30.79
CA PHE A 46 -8.52 5.12 29.39
C PHE A 46 -10.02 4.89 29.20
N LEU A 47 -10.75 5.97 28.92
CA LEU A 47 -12.22 5.96 28.88
C LEU A 47 -12.73 5.75 27.45
N VAL A 48 -13.60 4.76 27.26
CA VAL A 48 -14.22 4.45 25.97
C VAL A 48 -15.72 4.65 26.08
N GLU A 49 -16.26 5.55 25.26
CA GLU A 49 -17.69 5.67 25.04
C GLU A 49 -18.09 4.75 23.89
N VAL A 50 -19.19 4.01 24.05
CA VAL A 50 -19.68 3.08 23.03
C VAL A 50 -21.10 3.47 22.66
N LEU A 51 -21.28 3.83 21.39
CA LEU A 51 -22.57 4.20 20.80
C LEU A 51 -22.94 3.10 19.82
N VAL A 52 -24.05 2.40 20.05
CA VAL A 52 -24.52 1.33 19.15
C VAL A 52 -25.78 1.78 18.44
N LEU A 53 -25.71 1.81 17.11
CA LEU A 53 -26.73 2.35 16.22
C LEU A 53 -27.33 1.20 15.41
N ASP A 54 -28.48 0.69 15.86
CA ASP A 54 -29.23 -0.35 15.16
C ASP A 54 -30.04 0.24 14.00
N ARG A 55 -29.84 -0.33 12.81
CA ARG A 55 -30.46 0.12 11.54
C ARG A 55 -31.69 -0.70 11.14
N GLY A 56 -32.48 -1.16 12.11
CA GLY A 56 -33.70 -1.89 11.80
C GLY A 56 -33.60 -3.41 11.87
N SER A 57 -32.72 -3.98 12.70
CA SER A 57 -32.50 -5.44 12.70
C SER A 57 -33.75 -6.26 13.01
N GLN A 58 -33.87 -7.42 12.38
CA GLN A 58 -35.00 -8.37 12.50
C GLN A 58 -34.55 -9.79 12.87
N ASP A 59 -33.25 -10.03 13.03
CA ASP A 59 -32.66 -11.36 13.24
C ASP A 59 -32.43 -11.77 14.72
N GLY A 60 -32.90 -10.97 15.69
CA GLY A 60 -32.57 -11.16 17.11
C GLY A 60 -31.47 -10.23 17.65
N THR A 61 -30.88 -9.39 16.79
CA THR A 61 -29.85 -8.42 17.20
C THR A 61 -30.37 -7.43 18.24
N ARG A 62 -31.62 -6.97 18.12
CA ARG A 62 -32.21 -5.97 19.03
C ARG A 62 -32.34 -6.49 20.45
N GLU A 63 -32.82 -7.72 20.60
CA GLU A 63 -32.95 -8.42 21.87
C GLU A 63 -31.58 -8.61 22.51
N THR A 64 -30.58 -8.96 21.69
CA THR A 64 -29.19 -9.04 22.14
C THR A 64 -28.70 -7.67 22.64
N LEU A 65 -28.89 -6.60 21.88
CA LEU A 65 -28.48 -5.25 22.30
C LEU A 65 -29.16 -4.79 23.60
N GLN A 66 -30.44 -5.13 23.81
CA GLN A 66 -31.15 -4.86 25.06
C GLN A 66 -30.52 -5.59 26.26
N GLN A 67 -30.15 -6.87 26.08
CA GLN A 67 -29.44 -7.63 27.13
C GLN A 67 -28.07 -7.02 27.45
N TRP A 68 -27.33 -6.57 26.43
CA TRP A 68 -26.05 -5.90 26.62
C TRP A 68 -26.20 -4.55 27.34
N ALA A 69 -27.17 -3.73 26.94
CA ALA A 69 -27.44 -2.44 27.60
C ALA A 69 -27.86 -2.62 29.07
N ALA A 70 -28.66 -3.63 29.38
CA ALA A 70 -29.04 -3.96 30.76
C ALA A 70 -27.84 -4.42 31.60
N ARG A 71 -26.90 -5.16 31.00
CA ARG A 71 -25.69 -5.67 31.67
C ARG A 71 -24.60 -4.60 31.84
N TYR A 72 -24.50 -3.66 30.90
CA TYR A 72 -23.48 -2.62 30.90
C TYR A 72 -24.13 -1.24 30.70
N PRO A 73 -24.51 -0.54 31.78
CA PRO A 73 -25.21 0.75 31.71
C PRO A 73 -24.43 1.86 30.97
N ALA A 74 -23.12 1.71 30.82
CA ALA A 74 -22.28 2.62 30.04
C ALA A 74 -22.43 2.44 28.51
N LEU A 75 -23.03 1.34 28.05
CA LEU A 75 -23.38 1.14 26.63
C LEU A 75 -24.62 1.95 26.30
N LYS A 76 -24.47 2.94 25.40
CA LYS A 76 -25.59 3.67 24.85
C LYS A 76 -26.04 2.98 23.56
N CYS A 77 -27.11 2.19 23.67
CA CYS A 77 -27.76 1.58 22.51
C CYS A 77 -28.93 2.45 22.07
N SER A 78 -28.92 2.93 20.83
CA SER A 78 -30.07 3.60 20.22
C SER A 78 -30.57 2.78 19.04
N SER A 79 -31.86 2.41 19.08
CA SER A 79 -32.57 1.86 17.93
C SER A 79 -33.36 2.99 17.28
N SER A 80 -33.13 3.26 16.00
CA SER A 80 -33.99 4.19 15.27
C SER A 80 -35.31 3.50 14.90
N PRO A 81 -36.48 4.11 15.18
CA PRO A 81 -37.76 3.58 14.71
C PRO A 81 -38.01 3.85 13.22
N THR A 82 -37.31 4.77 12.54
CA THR A 82 -37.65 5.16 11.15
C THR A 82 -36.62 6.02 10.37
N THR A 83 -35.41 6.29 10.88
CA THR A 83 -34.54 7.34 10.33
C THR A 83 -33.07 6.98 10.03
N THR A 84 -32.63 5.75 10.30
CA THR A 84 -31.22 5.35 10.05
C THR A 84 -31.14 4.02 9.30
N ASP A 85 -31.75 3.95 8.12
CA ASP A 85 -31.76 2.73 7.31
C ASP A 85 -30.39 2.46 6.67
N THR A 86 -29.54 3.49 6.57
CA THR A 86 -28.20 3.39 5.97
C THR A 86 -27.07 3.46 7.00
N PRO A 87 -25.91 2.84 6.73
CA PRO A 87 -24.70 3.02 7.54
C PRO A 87 -24.29 4.49 7.69
N ALA A 88 -24.50 5.32 6.67
CA ALA A 88 -24.20 6.75 6.71
C ALA A 88 -25.02 7.48 7.78
N GLN A 89 -26.34 7.30 7.77
CA GLN A 89 -27.24 7.93 8.73
C GLN A 89 -26.93 7.50 10.16
N ALA A 90 -26.71 6.21 10.38
CA ALA A 90 -26.30 5.68 11.69
C ALA A 90 -24.99 6.33 12.17
N ARG A 91 -23.96 6.38 11.33
CA ARG A 91 -22.68 7.00 11.69
C ARG A 91 -22.81 8.50 11.96
N ASN A 92 -23.61 9.23 11.17
CA ASN A 92 -23.87 10.64 11.40
C ASN A 92 -24.61 10.90 12.73
N ALA A 93 -25.65 10.12 13.04
CA ALA A 93 -26.34 10.17 14.33
C ALA A 93 -25.38 9.85 15.50
N GLY A 94 -24.44 8.93 15.27
CA GLY A 94 -23.35 8.64 16.21
C GLY A 94 -22.39 9.82 16.40
N ILE A 95 -22.04 10.54 15.33
CA ILE A 95 -21.19 11.76 15.43
C ILE A 95 -21.87 12.82 16.30
N GLU A 96 -23.18 13.01 16.16
CA GLU A 96 -23.94 14.01 16.94
C GLU A 96 -24.01 13.68 18.43
N GLN A 97 -23.98 12.39 18.79
CA GLN A 97 -24.06 11.91 20.17
C GLN A 97 -22.68 11.74 20.84
N ALA A 98 -21.61 11.69 20.05
CA ALA A 98 -20.27 11.37 20.54
C ALA A 98 -19.63 12.51 21.33
N THR A 99 -19.02 12.18 22.47
CA THR A 99 -18.41 13.16 23.38
C THR A 99 -16.88 13.04 23.48
N GLY A 100 -16.30 11.93 23.00
CA GLY A 100 -14.88 11.62 23.09
C GLY A 100 -13.99 12.58 22.31
N ARG A 101 -12.71 12.65 22.69
CA ARG A 101 -11.70 13.46 21.95
C ARG A 101 -11.40 12.89 20.55
N HIS A 102 -11.60 11.58 20.36
CA HIS A 102 -11.49 10.90 19.08
C HIS A 102 -12.75 10.08 18.77
N LEU A 103 -13.01 9.85 17.49
CA LEU A 103 -14.08 9.01 16.97
C LEU A 103 -13.47 7.80 16.24
N LEU A 104 -14.07 6.62 16.42
CA LEU A 104 -13.78 5.44 15.60
C LEU A 104 -15.09 4.80 15.16
N PHE A 105 -15.22 4.51 13.87
CA PHE A 105 -16.39 3.85 13.30
C PHE A 105 -16.12 2.36 13.14
N LEU A 106 -17.00 1.52 13.67
CA LEU A 106 -16.85 0.06 13.65
C LEU A 106 -18.14 -0.60 13.17
N SER A 107 -18.04 -1.61 12.32
CA SER A 107 -19.21 -2.43 11.99
C SER A 107 -19.50 -3.37 13.16
N GLY A 108 -20.78 -3.59 13.46
CA GLY A 108 -21.21 -4.57 14.48
C GLY A 108 -20.79 -6.02 14.21
N THR A 109 -20.19 -6.32 13.06
CA THR A 109 -19.59 -7.62 12.74
C THR A 109 -18.07 -7.68 12.89
N ASP A 110 -17.41 -6.54 13.04
CA ASP A 110 -15.94 -6.42 13.17
C ASP A 110 -15.52 -6.45 14.64
N ARG A 111 -14.21 -6.54 14.92
CA ARG A 111 -13.68 -6.53 16.28
C ARG A 111 -12.47 -5.61 16.40
N LEU A 112 -12.24 -5.08 17.60
CA LEU A 112 -10.98 -4.42 17.94
C LEU A 112 -10.01 -5.44 18.53
N ALA A 113 -8.76 -5.40 18.08
CA ALA A 113 -7.70 -6.20 18.68
C ALA A 113 -7.36 -5.67 20.09
N PRO A 114 -6.81 -6.50 21.00
CA PRO A 114 -6.41 -6.06 22.33
C PRO A 114 -5.44 -4.87 22.28
N GLY A 115 -5.74 -3.79 23.02
CA GLY A 115 -4.88 -2.59 23.10
C GLY A 115 -4.88 -1.69 21.85
N ALA A 116 -5.75 -1.96 20.87
CA ALA A 116 -5.86 -1.21 19.63
C ALA A 116 -6.08 0.29 19.85
N LEU A 117 -7.10 0.66 20.63
CA LEU A 117 -7.47 2.08 20.81
C LEU A 117 -6.36 2.86 21.51
N LYS A 118 -5.75 2.29 22.56
CA LYS A 118 -4.62 2.90 23.26
C LYS A 118 -3.44 3.13 22.34
N SER A 119 -3.12 2.16 21.48
CA SER A 119 -2.03 2.29 20.52
C SER A 119 -2.30 3.38 19.47
N MET A 120 -3.55 3.52 19.03
CA MET A 120 -3.93 4.53 18.05
C MET A 120 -3.99 5.93 18.68
N VAL A 121 -4.57 6.06 19.88
CA VAL A 121 -4.59 7.33 20.63
C VAL A 121 -3.19 7.78 20.99
N ARG A 122 -2.33 6.86 21.44
CA ARG A 122 -0.91 7.18 21.69
C ARG A 122 -0.23 7.76 20.44
N ALA A 123 -0.45 7.15 19.27
CA ALA A 123 0.11 7.68 18.03
C ALA A 123 -0.52 9.04 17.64
N ALA A 124 -1.80 9.25 17.92
CA ALA A 124 -2.47 10.53 17.71
C ALA A 124 -1.87 11.63 18.59
N ASP A 125 -1.59 11.34 19.86
CA ASP A 125 -1.06 12.28 20.83
C ASP A 125 0.44 12.56 20.59
N GLU A 126 1.26 11.50 20.44
CA GLU A 126 2.71 11.62 20.22
C GLU A 126 3.03 12.35 18.92
N ASN A 127 2.24 12.10 17.88
CA ASN A 127 2.47 12.70 16.57
C ASN A 127 1.57 13.89 16.31
N ASP A 128 0.67 14.31 17.21
CA ASP A 128 -0.34 15.33 16.92
C ASP A 128 -1.13 15.05 15.62
N ALA A 129 -1.57 13.80 15.43
CA ALA A 129 -2.27 13.37 14.22
C ALA A 129 -3.78 13.57 14.33
N ASP A 130 -4.40 14.06 13.25
CA ASP A 130 -5.86 14.16 13.17
C ASP A 130 -6.51 12.86 12.69
N VAL A 131 -5.78 12.05 11.93
CA VAL A 131 -6.25 10.73 11.47
C VAL A 131 -5.19 9.68 11.74
N VAL A 132 -5.57 8.58 12.38
CA VAL A 132 -4.70 7.43 12.62
C VAL A 132 -5.26 6.19 11.97
N LEU A 133 -4.47 5.61 11.06
CA LEU A 133 -4.75 4.31 10.45
C LEU A 133 -4.20 3.21 11.36
N GLY A 134 -5.07 2.34 11.86
CA GLY A 134 -4.70 1.13 12.55
C GLY A 134 -4.61 -0.04 11.58
N LYS A 135 -3.61 -0.91 11.72
CA LYS A 135 -3.48 -2.09 10.85
C LYS A 135 -4.71 -2.96 10.94
N VAL A 136 -5.19 -3.38 9.78
CA VAL A 136 -6.35 -4.27 9.69
C VAL A 136 -5.93 -5.71 9.41
N ALA A 137 -6.69 -6.66 9.95
CA ALA A 137 -6.64 -8.07 9.59
C ALA A 137 -8.04 -8.53 9.19
N GLY A 138 -8.13 -9.62 8.41
CA GLY A 138 -9.44 -10.21 8.08
C GLY A 138 -9.75 -11.39 8.99
N LEU A 139 -10.98 -11.44 9.49
CA LEU A 139 -11.53 -12.61 10.18
C LEU A 139 -12.00 -13.66 9.15
N ASP A 140 -11.97 -14.93 9.53
CA ASP A 140 -12.50 -16.05 8.74
C ASP A 140 -11.97 -16.11 7.29
N GLY A 141 -10.69 -15.75 7.10
CA GLY A 141 -10.04 -15.74 5.79
C GLY A 141 -10.44 -14.58 4.87
N GLN A 142 -11.11 -13.56 5.41
CA GLN A 142 -11.41 -12.33 4.68
C GLN A 142 -10.13 -11.66 4.19
N LYS A 143 -10.08 -11.27 2.92
CA LYS A 143 -8.96 -10.48 2.38
C LYS A 143 -9.18 -9.01 2.68
N VAL A 144 -8.14 -8.36 3.18
CA VAL A 144 -8.12 -6.93 3.52
C VAL A 144 -6.91 -6.25 2.86
N GLY A 145 -7.03 -4.95 2.59
CA GLY A 145 -5.93 -4.17 2.04
C GLY A 145 -4.85 -3.94 3.10
N THR A 146 -3.62 -4.42 2.85
CA THR A 146 -2.51 -4.33 3.81
C THR A 146 -1.35 -3.44 3.35
N SER A 147 -1.41 -2.91 2.12
CA SER A 147 -0.27 -2.23 1.48
C SER A 147 0.22 -0.96 2.18
N MET A 148 -0.64 -0.33 3.00
CA MET A 148 -0.30 0.84 3.81
C MET A 148 0.31 0.48 5.18
N PHE A 149 0.23 -0.79 5.61
CA PHE A 149 0.67 -1.25 6.93
C PHE A 149 2.00 -2.01 6.88
N THR A 150 2.90 -1.62 5.96
CA THR A 150 4.24 -2.22 5.88
C THR A 150 5.15 -1.76 7.02
N ARG A 151 4.93 -0.55 7.54
CA ARG A 151 5.60 0.02 8.71
C ARG A 151 4.75 1.14 9.33
N SER A 152 5.00 1.48 10.58
CA SER A 152 4.41 2.66 11.20
C SER A 152 5.02 3.93 10.60
N VAL A 153 4.21 4.98 10.47
CA VAL A 153 4.58 6.28 9.90
C VAL A 153 3.93 7.37 10.75
N ALA A 154 4.71 8.33 11.26
CA ALA A 154 4.21 9.41 12.10
C ALA A 154 3.45 10.47 11.28
N ASP A 155 3.97 10.79 10.10
CA ASP A 155 3.40 11.78 9.19
C ASP A 155 3.39 11.21 7.76
N ALA A 156 2.25 10.68 7.35
CA ALA A 156 2.05 10.00 6.09
C ALA A 156 1.46 10.96 5.05
N ASP A 157 2.27 11.26 4.04
CA ASP A 157 1.82 12.06 2.89
C ASP A 157 0.71 11.35 2.10
N VAL A 158 -0.38 12.06 1.80
CA VAL A 158 -1.56 11.52 1.12
C VAL A 158 -1.25 11.04 -0.31
N ALA A 159 -0.34 11.71 -1.02
CA ALA A 159 0.04 11.38 -2.40
C ALA A 159 1.14 10.31 -2.46
N ALA A 160 2.20 10.48 -1.67
CA ALA A 160 3.40 9.67 -1.75
C ALA A 160 3.28 8.34 -0.99
N SER A 161 2.32 8.23 -0.06
CA SER A 161 2.07 7.00 0.68
C SER A 161 0.87 6.21 0.13
N ARG A 162 0.60 5.06 0.74
CA ARG A 162 -0.54 4.20 0.38
C ARG A 162 -1.79 4.48 1.21
N VAL A 163 -1.82 5.52 2.06
CA VAL A 163 -2.95 5.77 2.97
C VAL A 163 -4.26 6.05 2.24
N TYR A 164 -4.22 6.79 1.12
CA TYR A 164 -5.41 7.09 0.30
C TYR A 164 -5.98 5.86 -0.44
N TRP A 165 -5.25 4.73 -0.44
CA TRP A 165 -5.76 3.45 -0.95
C TRP A 165 -6.65 2.72 0.06
N SER A 166 -6.79 3.23 1.28
CA SER A 166 -7.77 2.79 2.26
C SER A 166 -8.65 3.97 2.67
N LEU A 167 -9.87 4.00 2.12
CA LEU A 167 -10.88 5.02 2.42
C LEU A 167 -12.05 4.47 3.25
N SER A 168 -11.85 3.36 3.97
CA SER A 168 -12.83 2.88 4.97
C SER A 168 -12.77 3.73 6.25
N ALA A 169 -13.88 3.82 6.97
CA ALA A 169 -13.97 4.65 8.17
C ALA A 169 -13.49 3.98 9.48
N ASP A 170 -12.90 2.79 9.41
CA ASP A 170 -12.37 2.03 10.55
C ASP A 170 -11.00 2.56 11.04
N LYS A 171 -10.96 3.87 11.27
CA LYS A 171 -9.79 4.66 11.65
C LYS A 171 -10.14 5.50 12.86
N LEU A 172 -9.12 6.01 13.54
CA LEU A 172 -9.30 6.98 14.59
C LEU A 172 -9.26 8.38 13.96
N PHE A 173 -10.31 9.16 14.17
CA PHE A 173 -10.41 10.54 13.72
C PHE A 173 -10.47 11.46 14.93
N ARG A 174 -9.67 12.51 14.95
CA ARG A 174 -9.75 13.55 15.97
C ARG A 174 -11.10 14.27 15.83
N ARG A 175 -11.87 14.36 16.92
CA ARG A 175 -13.20 14.96 16.87
C ARG A 175 -13.17 16.42 16.44
N SER A 176 -12.15 17.18 16.85
CA SER A 176 -12.02 18.58 16.43
C SER A 176 -11.79 18.76 14.91
N LEU A 177 -11.19 17.79 14.22
CA LEU A 177 -11.15 17.77 12.74
C LEU A 177 -12.56 17.57 12.19
N VAL A 178 -13.29 16.57 12.69
CA VAL A 178 -14.66 16.26 12.25
C VAL A 178 -15.59 17.47 12.44
N ASP A 179 -15.49 18.14 13.59
CA ASP A 179 -16.30 19.31 13.93
C ASP A 179 -15.92 20.53 13.11
N ARG A 180 -14.62 20.89 13.02
CA ARG A 180 -14.18 22.12 12.32
C ARG A 180 -14.47 22.07 10.82
N CYS A 181 -14.40 20.87 10.23
CA CYS A 181 -14.57 20.66 8.79
C CYS A 181 -16.00 20.24 8.42
N GLY A 182 -16.90 20.08 9.40
CA GLY A 182 -18.27 19.62 9.17
C GLY A 182 -18.33 18.25 8.49
N LEU A 183 -17.42 17.33 8.81
CA LEU A 183 -17.33 16.04 8.14
C LEU A 183 -18.58 15.20 8.45
N ARG A 184 -19.25 14.72 7.40
CA ARG A 184 -20.41 13.83 7.48
C ARG A 184 -20.32 12.77 6.40
N PHE A 185 -20.89 11.59 6.68
CA PHE A 185 -21.11 10.57 5.67
C PHE A 185 -22.27 11.02 4.78
N PRO A 186 -22.13 11.02 3.45
CA PRO A 186 -23.26 11.35 2.60
C PRO A 186 -24.29 10.22 2.66
N ASP A 187 -25.51 10.55 3.06
CA ASP A 187 -26.59 9.59 3.28
C ASP A 187 -27.48 9.36 2.06
N ASP A 188 -27.28 10.15 1.00
CA ASP A 188 -27.91 9.97 -0.31
C ASP A 188 -27.07 9.09 -1.26
N TRP A 189 -26.01 8.44 -0.77
CA TRP A 189 -25.12 7.57 -1.57
C TRP A 189 -25.43 6.11 -1.34
N SER A 190 -25.75 5.39 -2.41
CA SER A 190 -25.96 3.94 -2.36
C SER A 190 -24.66 3.16 -2.11
N LEU A 191 -23.51 3.77 -2.43
CA LEU A 191 -22.19 3.17 -2.31
C LEU A 191 -21.13 4.24 -2.05
N GLY A 192 -20.17 3.94 -1.18
CA GLY A 192 -18.93 4.71 -1.00
C GLY A 192 -19.08 5.94 -0.11
N GLU A 193 -20.05 5.90 0.79
CA GLU A 193 -20.25 6.90 1.84
C GLU A 193 -19.02 7.04 2.74
N ASP A 194 -18.38 5.90 3.06
CA ASP A 194 -17.14 5.87 3.83
C ASP A 194 -15.96 6.46 3.06
N GLN A 195 -15.94 6.26 1.73
CA GLN A 195 -14.92 6.79 0.85
C GLN A 195 -14.94 8.32 0.84
N ALA A 196 -16.12 8.92 0.71
CA ALA A 196 -16.27 10.37 0.72
C ALA A 196 -15.82 10.96 2.06
N PHE A 197 -16.33 10.43 3.18
CA PHE A 197 -15.95 10.89 4.53
C PHE A 197 -14.44 10.81 4.75
N THR A 198 -13.83 9.66 4.45
CA THR A 198 -12.40 9.42 4.72
C THR A 198 -11.51 10.22 3.77
N ALA A 199 -11.91 10.38 2.50
CA ALA A 199 -11.19 11.23 1.56
C ALA A 199 -11.14 12.68 2.04
N LEU A 200 -12.28 13.24 2.47
CA LEU A 200 -12.33 14.59 3.02
C LEU A 200 -11.52 14.71 4.31
N ALA A 201 -11.61 13.72 5.20
CA ALA A 201 -10.79 13.69 6.41
C ALA A 201 -9.30 13.75 6.10
N TYR A 202 -8.82 13.00 5.10
CA TYR A 202 -7.41 13.06 4.69
C TYR A 202 -7.02 14.37 4.02
N LEU A 203 -7.91 14.96 3.23
CA LEU A 203 -7.63 16.22 2.54
C LEU A 203 -7.60 17.43 3.49
N TYR A 204 -8.29 17.34 4.63
CA TYR A 204 -8.36 18.41 5.63
C TYR A 204 -7.52 18.16 6.88
N ALA A 205 -6.96 16.96 7.05
CA ALA A 205 -6.08 16.66 8.16
C ALA A 205 -4.74 17.39 8.01
N ASP A 206 -4.25 17.97 9.10
CA ASP A 206 -2.90 18.52 9.15
C ASP A 206 -1.86 17.39 9.20
N ARG A 207 -2.22 16.25 9.81
CA ARG A 207 -1.33 15.09 9.91
C ARG A 207 -2.06 13.76 9.96
N ILE A 208 -1.49 12.78 9.27
CA ILE A 208 -2.00 11.41 9.18
C ILE A 208 -0.94 10.45 9.70
N SER A 209 -1.28 9.63 10.68
CA SER A 209 -0.39 8.59 11.23
C SER A 209 -0.81 7.19 10.81
N VAL A 210 0.15 6.27 10.75
CA VAL A 210 -0.06 4.84 10.51
C VAL A 210 0.54 4.04 11.66
N VAL A 211 -0.27 3.18 12.27
CA VAL A 211 0.12 2.18 13.27
C VAL A 211 0.14 0.81 12.61
N ALA A 212 1.33 0.29 12.32
CA ALA A 212 1.51 -1.01 11.66
C ALA A 212 2.09 -2.12 12.57
N GLY A 213 2.55 -1.74 13.77
CA GLY A 213 3.25 -2.64 14.71
C GLY A 213 2.36 -3.74 15.29
N GLN A 214 1.05 -3.54 15.32
CA GLN A 214 0.05 -4.52 15.74
C GLN A 214 -1.23 -4.38 14.92
N VAL A 215 -2.04 -5.42 14.87
CA VAL A 215 -3.42 -5.34 14.34
C VAL A 215 -4.24 -4.47 15.29
N CYS A 216 -5.10 -3.62 14.74
CA CYS A 216 -6.02 -2.75 15.49
C CYS A 216 -7.48 -3.15 15.23
N VAL A 217 -7.84 -3.45 13.97
CA VAL A 217 -9.20 -3.84 13.58
C VAL A 217 -9.19 -5.17 12.86
N GLU A 218 -10.07 -6.08 13.27
CA GLU A 218 -10.30 -7.36 12.63
C GLU A 218 -11.64 -7.29 11.88
N GLN A 219 -11.57 -7.33 10.55
CA GLN A 219 -12.71 -7.15 9.66
C GLN A 219 -13.35 -8.49 9.31
N ALA A 220 -14.63 -8.66 9.61
CA ALA A 220 -15.38 -9.83 9.20
C ALA A 220 -15.65 -9.83 7.69
N ARG A 221 -15.84 -11.05 7.15
CA ARG A 221 -16.35 -11.21 5.80
C ARG A 221 -17.77 -10.64 5.73
N ARG A 222 -17.91 -9.56 4.95
CA ARG A 222 -19.21 -8.95 4.67
C ARG A 222 -20.01 -9.89 3.77
N VAL A 223 -21.18 -10.31 4.23
CA VAL A 223 -22.15 -11.12 3.46
C VAL A 223 -22.99 -10.16 2.61
N ALA A 224 -23.23 -10.51 1.33
CA ALA A 224 -24.10 -9.74 0.46
C ALA A 224 -25.51 -9.65 1.07
N GLY A 225 -26.10 -8.44 1.09
CA GLY A 225 -27.41 -8.18 1.69
C GLY A 225 -27.38 -7.62 3.13
N VAL A 226 -26.29 -7.81 3.88
CA VAL A 226 -26.19 -7.34 5.29
C VAL A 226 -25.29 -6.10 5.42
N ASN A 227 -24.27 -5.95 4.56
CA ASN A 227 -23.30 -4.85 4.59
C ASN A 227 -22.89 -4.41 3.17
N THR A 228 -23.34 -3.23 2.72
CA THR A 228 -23.37 -2.79 1.31
C THR A 228 -22.05 -2.22 0.75
N SER A 229 -21.08 -1.77 1.56
CA SER A 229 -20.16 -0.75 1.06
C SER A 229 -18.88 -1.17 0.31
N ARG A 230 -18.59 -2.46 0.01
CA ARG A 230 -17.32 -2.80 -0.68
C ARG A 230 -17.39 -3.67 -1.95
N PHE A 231 -18.36 -4.58 -2.10
CA PHE A 231 -18.26 -5.64 -3.13
C PHE A 231 -19.48 -5.87 -4.03
N SER A 232 -20.65 -5.31 -3.75
CA SER A 232 -21.91 -5.68 -4.45
C SER A 232 -22.65 -4.51 -5.12
N GLY A 233 -21.97 -3.40 -5.43
CA GLY A 233 -22.60 -2.30 -6.17
C GLY A 233 -22.85 -2.66 -7.62
N SER A 234 -24.05 -2.35 -8.11
CA SER A 234 -24.44 -2.49 -9.52
C SER A 234 -23.58 -1.59 -10.43
N LEU A 235 -23.69 -1.74 -11.75
CA LEU A 235 -23.06 -0.83 -12.70
C LEU A 235 -23.48 0.64 -12.42
N ALA A 236 -24.77 0.87 -12.16
CA ALA A 236 -25.31 2.18 -11.84
C ALA A 236 -24.68 2.76 -10.55
N ASP A 237 -24.56 1.97 -9.49
CA ASP A 237 -23.93 2.41 -8.22
C ASP A 237 -22.46 2.79 -8.42
N ARG A 238 -21.72 2.00 -9.22
CA ARG A 238 -20.30 2.23 -9.49
C ARG A 238 -20.08 3.50 -10.33
N MET A 239 -20.93 3.73 -11.33
CA MET A 239 -20.91 4.96 -12.11
C MET A 239 -21.28 6.17 -11.26
N ALA A 240 -22.35 6.07 -10.46
CA ALA A 240 -22.74 7.14 -9.53
C ALA A 240 -21.63 7.47 -8.52
N LEU A 241 -20.96 6.46 -7.96
CA LEU A 241 -19.82 6.67 -7.07
C LEU A 241 -18.68 7.43 -7.78
N THR A 242 -18.33 7.03 -9.01
CA THR A 242 -17.28 7.74 -9.77
C THR A 242 -17.68 9.19 -10.05
N ARG A 243 -18.92 9.42 -10.49
CA ARG A 243 -19.50 10.73 -10.77
C ARG A 243 -19.46 11.67 -9.58
N ARG A 244 -19.50 11.13 -8.36
CA ARG A 244 -19.48 11.92 -7.13
C ARG A 244 -18.07 12.08 -6.54
N MET A 245 -17.24 11.04 -6.58
CA MET A 245 -15.87 11.11 -6.04
C MET A 245 -14.92 11.95 -6.89
N VAL A 246 -15.09 11.95 -8.21
CA VAL A 246 -14.21 12.73 -9.10
C VAL A 246 -14.38 14.25 -8.86
N PRO A 247 -15.60 14.82 -8.88
CA PRO A 247 -15.83 16.21 -8.47
C PRO A 247 -15.38 16.51 -7.04
N LEU A 248 -15.64 15.61 -6.08
CA LEU A 248 -15.22 15.79 -4.69
C LEU A 248 -13.72 16.11 -4.60
N VAL A 249 -12.89 15.41 -5.38
CA VAL A 249 -11.44 15.66 -5.47
C VAL A 249 -11.14 16.93 -6.25
N THR A 250 -11.71 17.11 -7.45
CA THR A 250 -11.32 18.22 -8.35
C THR A 250 -11.74 19.60 -7.84
N GLU A 251 -12.81 19.67 -7.04
CA GLU A 251 -13.26 20.90 -6.38
C GLU A 251 -12.36 21.33 -5.21
N ARG A 252 -11.65 20.39 -4.58
CA ARG A 252 -10.92 20.61 -3.31
C ARG A 252 -9.41 20.63 -3.45
N VAL A 253 -8.87 19.93 -4.44
CA VAL A 253 -7.43 19.80 -4.66
C VAL A 253 -7.11 20.51 -5.95
N GLN A 254 -6.16 21.45 -6.02
CA GLN A 254 -5.79 22.16 -7.25
C GLN A 254 -5.14 21.23 -8.31
N PRO A 255 -5.13 21.58 -9.61
CA PRO A 255 -4.43 20.78 -10.62
C PRO A 255 -2.95 20.60 -10.26
N GLY A 256 -2.45 19.37 -10.39
CA GLY A 256 -1.06 19.04 -10.08
C GLY A 256 -0.88 17.58 -9.61
N PRO A 257 0.35 17.20 -9.22
CA PRO A 257 0.71 15.80 -8.96
C PRO A 257 -0.16 15.10 -7.90
N LEU A 258 -0.61 15.82 -6.87
CA LEU A 258 -1.53 15.30 -5.86
C LEU A 258 -2.88 14.96 -6.50
N ARG A 259 -3.53 15.91 -7.19
CA ARG A 259 -4.82 15.66 -7.86
C ARG A 259 -4.71 14.50 -8.84
N ASP A 260 -3.64 14.44 -9.64
CA ASP A 260 -3.43 13.35 -10.60
C ASP A 260 -3.34 11.98 -9.91
N GLN A 261 -2.69 11.93 -8.74
CA GLN A 261 -2.59 10.71 -7.94
C GLN A 261 -3.93 10.25 -7.37
N LEU A 262 -4.75 11.18 -6.88
CA LEU A 262 -6.06 10.87 -6.32
C LEU A 262 -7.05 10.44 -7.43
N LEU A 263 -7.05 11.14 -8.57
CA LEU A 263 -7.85 10.78 -9.73
C LEU A 263 -7.45 9.43 -10.30
N ALA A 264 -6.16 9.13 -10.41
CA ALA A 264 -5.69 7.83 -10.87
C ALA A 264 -6.21 6.69 -9.96
N ARG A 265 -6.22 6.87 -8.64
CA ARG A 265 -6.82 5.89 -7.72
C ARG A 265 -8.31 5.71 -7.99
N HIS A 266 -9.04 6.80 -8.25
CA HIS A 266 -10.49 6.72 -8.49
C HIS A 266 -10.84 6.07 -9.83
N PHE A 267 -10.07 6.38 -10.86
CA PHE A 267 -10.20 5.71 -12.15
C PHE A 267 -9.75 4.24 -12.10
N GLU A 268 -8.74 3.91 -11.28
CA GLU A 268 -8.33 2.52 -11.10
C GLU A 268 -9.40 1.68 -10.39
N LEU A 269 -9.92 2.17 -9.27
CA LEU A 269 -10.76 1.35 -8.39
C LEU A 269 -12.24 1.43 -8.72
N GLU A 270 -12.79 2.63 -8.91
CA GLU A 270 -14.21 2.81 -9.19
C GLU A 270 -14.49 2.62 -10.68
N LEU A 271 -13.87 3.44 -11.52
CA LEU A 271 -14.11 3.39 -12.96
C LEU A 271 -13.64 2.08 -13.57
N GLY A 272 -12.49 1.55 -13.13
CA GLY A 272 -11.98 0.25 -13.57
C GLY A 272 -12.93 -0.92 -13.25
N LYS A 273 -13.65 -0.88 -12.12
CA LYS A 273 -14.70 -1.87 -11.83
C LYS A 273 -15.97 -1.60 -12.63
N ALA A 274 -16.35 -0.33 -12.76
CA ALA A 274 -17.54 0.11 -13.51
C ALA A 274 -17.44 -0.32 -14.97
N THR A 275 -16.30 -0.10 -15.62
CA THR A 275 -16.01 -0.50 -17.02
C THR A 275 -15.37 -1.88 -17.10
N GLY A 276 -15.58 -2.76 -16.12
CA GLY A 276 -14.94 -4.06 -16.01
C GLY A 276 -15.92 -5.12 -15.54
N SER A 277 -15.73 -5.62 -14.32
CA SER A 277 -16.59 -6.68 -13.78
C SER A 277 -18.05 -6.26 -13.65
N ALA A 278 -18.34 -5.01 -13.26
CA ALA A 278 -19.73 -4.54 -13.14
C ALA A 278 -20.39 -4.33 -14.51
N TYR A 279 -19.61 -3.88 -15.50
CA TYR A 279 -20.04 -3.78 -16.89
C TYR A 279 -20.46 -5.15 -17.44
N LEU A 280 -19.63 -6.17 -17.23
CA LEU A 280 -19.89 -7.53 -17.73
C LEU A 280 -21.04 -8.23 -17.00
N ALA A 281 -21.24 -7.94 -15.72
CA ALA A 281 -22.35 -8.48 -14.94
C ALA A 281 -23.70 -7.81 -15.24
N CYS A 282 -23.70 -6.72 -16.01
CA CYS A 282 -24.91 -5.99 -16.36
C CYS A 282 -25.50 -6.55 -17.67
N GLU A 283 -26.72 -7.08 -17.59
CA GLU A 283 -27.48 -7.59 -18.74
C GLU A 283 -28.16 -6.48 -19.55
N ASP A 284 -28.34 -5.29 -18.95
CA ASP A 284 -28.94 -4.13 -19.61
C ASP A 284 -27.93 -3.45 -20.56
N HIS A 285 -28.13 -3.66 -21.85
CA HIS A 285 -27.28 -3.10 -22.90
C HIS A 285 -27.35 -1.57 -23.03
N GLU A 286 -28.49 -0.96 -22.75
CA GLU A 286 -28.62 0.51 -22.81
C GLU A 286 -27.90 1.15 -21.61
N LEU A 287 -28.02 0.55 -20.42
CA LEU A 287 -27.26 0.99 -19.24
C LEU A 287 -25.75 0.85 -19.47
N ARG A 288 -25.30 -0.24 -20.11
CA ARG A 288 -23.90 -0.42 -20.51
C ARG A 288 -23.41 0.68 -21.45
N ARG A 289 -24.17 0.97 -22.52
CA ARG A 289 -23.82 2.04 -23.47
C ARG A 289 -23.78 3.42 -22.79
N ALA A 290 -24.74 3.71 -21.94
CA ALA A 290 -24.78 4.94 -21.16
C ALA A 290 -23.56 5.07 -20.23
N ALA A 291 -23.17 3.98 -19.55
CA ALA A 291 -22.01 3.96 -18.66
C ALA A 291 -20.69 4.25 -19.40
N LEU A 292 -20.48 3.69 -20.60
CA LEU A 292 -19.28 4.01 -21.41
C LEU A 292 -19.29 5.47 -21.90
N THR A 293 -20.46 5.99 -22.26
CA THR A 293 -20.62 7.38 -22.71
C THR A 293 -20.32 8.37 -21.58
N GLU A 294 -20.81 8.10 -20.38
CA GLU A 294 -20.51 8.90 -19.20
C GLU A 294 -19.04 8.78 -18.79
N CYS A 295 -18.48 7.56 -18.80
CA CYS A 295 -17.06 7.32 -18.54
C CYS A 295 -16.17 8.17 -19.47
N ARG A 296 -16.51 8.21 -20.77
CA ARG A 296 -15.83 9.06 -21.74
C ARG A 296 -15.85 10.53 -21.31
N GLY A 297 -17.02 11.08 -20.94
CA GLY A 297 -17.14 12.46 -20.49
C GLY A 297 -16.29 12.77 -19.25
N LEU A 298 -16.27 11.87 -18.27
CA LEU A 298 -15.43 12.00 -17.08
C LEU A 298 -13.93 12.00 -17.42
N LEU A 299 -13.51 11.14 -18.35
CA LEU A 299 -12.12 11.04 -18.79
C LEU A 299 -11.69 12.27 -19.61
N GLU A 300 -12.52 12.75 -20.53
CA GLU A 300 -12.25 13.95 -21.32
C GLU A 300 -12.10 15.19 -20.42
N LEU A 301 -12.90 15.29 -19.36
CA LEU A 301 -12.89 16.44 -18.46
C LEU A 301 -11.77 16.39 -17.40
N HIS A 302 -11.37 15.20 -16.95
CA HIS A 302 -10.55 15.07 -15.75
C HIS A 302 -9.28 14.21 -15.90
N ALA A 303 -9.11 13.44 -16.99
CA ALA A 303 -7.98 12.52 -17.14
C ALA A 303 -6.89 13.10 -18.08
N GLY A 304 -5.88 13.76 -17.49
CA GLY A 304 -4.67 14.17 -18.21
C GLY A 304 -3.65 13.04 -18.40
N PRO A 305 -2.56 13.27 -19.18
CA PRO A 305 -1.51 12.27 -19.43
C PRO A 305 -0.89 11.69 -18.15
N GLU A 306 -0.67 12.51 -17.13
CA GLU A 306 -0.11 12.08 -15.84
C GLU A 306 -1.03 11.11 -15.08
N VAL A 307 -2.34 11.27 -15.21
CA VAL A 307 -3.31 10.33 -14.63
C VAL A 307 -3.19 8.97 -15.31
N PHE A 308 -3.16 8.92 -16.65
CA PHE A 308 -2.97 7.68 -17.41
C PHE A 308 -1.63 7.00 -17.10
N ARG A 309 -0.56 7.78 -16.90
CA ARG A 309 0.76 7.26 -16.49
C ARG A 309 0.76 6.60 -15.12
N LYS A 310 -0.22 6.85 -14.26
CA LYS A 310 -0.34 6.22 -12.94
C LYS A 310 -1.21 4.97 -12.94
N LEU A 311 -2.00 4.73 -13.99
CA LEU A 311 -2.91 3.59 -14.07
C LEU A 311 -2.17 2.28 -14.41
N PRO A 312 -2.71 1.11 -14.02
CA PRO A 312 -2.29 -0.17 -14.55
C PRO A 312 -2.40 -0.17 -16.08
N ARG A 313 -1.36 -0.65 -16.78
CA ARG A 313 -1.30 -0.57 -18.25
C ARG A 313 -2.53 -1.11 -19.01
N PRO A 314 -3.09 -2.30 -18.68
CA PRO A 314 -4.25 -2.77 -19.41
C PRO A 314 -5.46 -1.85 -19.21
N LEU A 315 -5.66 -1.35 -17.99
CA LEU A 315 -6.70 -0.36 -17.71
C LEU A 315 -6.45 0.95 -18.45
N SER A 316 -5.20 1.43 -18.54
CA SER A 316 -4.91 2.68 -19.26
C SER A 316 -5.26 2.59 -20.75
N VAL A 317 -5.00 1.44 -21.39
CA VAL A 317 -5.42 1.17 -22.77
C VAL A 317 -6.95 1.19 -22.87
N ARG A 318 -7.65 0.45 -21.98
CA ARG A 318 -9.12 0.43 -21.95
C ARG A 318 -9.71 1.83 -21.81
N LEU A 319 -9.27 2.60 -20.82
CA LEU A 319 -9.82 3.93 -20.55
C LEU A 319 -9.47 4.91 -21.68
N GLU A 320 -8.32 4.79 -22.33
CA GLU A 320 -7.99 5.62 -23.50
C GLU A 320 -8.91 5.32 -24.70
N LEU A 321 -9.22 4.04 -24.95
CA LEU A 321 -10.20 3.65 -25.96
C LEU A 321 -11.58 4.25 -25.66
N ILE A 322 -12.04 4.17 -24.40
CA ILE A 322 -13.31 4.78 -23.99
C ILE A 322 -13.27 6.30 -24.17
N ARG A 323 -12.18 6.96 -23.77
CA ARG A 323 -11.98 8.41 -23.93
C ARG A 323 -12.06 8.85 -25.40
N ARG A 324 -11.59 8.02 -26.34
CA ARG A 324 -11.70 8.26 -27.80
C ARG A 324 -13.06 7.87 -28.39
N GLY A 325 -13.97 7.28 -27.62
CA GLY A 325 -15.26 6.77 -28.11
C GLY A 325 -15.18 5.43 -28.84
N LEU A 326 -14.05 4.72 -28.74
CA LEU A 326 -13.80 3.41 -29.37
C LEU A 326 -14.37 2.29 -28.48
N PHE A 327 -15.69 2.24 -28.34
CA PHE A 327 -16.35 1.37 -27.36
C PHE A 327 -16.22 -0.12 -27.70
N ALA A 328 -16.27 -0.50 -28.97
CA ALA A 328 -16.10 -1.90 -29.38
C ALA A 328 -14.70 -2.42 -29.04
N GLU A 329 -13.67 -1.60 -29.25
CA GLU A 329 -12.27 -1.87 -28.90
C GLU A 329 -12.13 -1.97 -27.38
N ALA A 330 -12.76 -1.05 -26.63
CA ALA A 330 -12.76 -1.08 -25.18
C ALA A 330 -13.39 -2.38 -24.65
N GLU A 331 -14.49 -2.86 -25.24
CA GLU A 331 -15.11 -4.13 -24.86
C GLU A 331 -14.20 -5.34 -25.13
N ARG A 332 -13.45 -5.35 -26.24
CA ARG A 332 -12.43 -6.38 -26.50
C ARG A 332 -11.33 -6.34 -25.42
N MET A 333 -10.94 -5.15 -24.97
CA MET A 333 -9.98 -5.01 -23.87
C MET A 333 -10.55 -5.50 -22.53
N ILE A 334 -11.82 -5.23 -22.24
CA ILE A 334 -12.52 -5.76 -21.05
C ILE A 334 -12.50 -7.29 -21.05
N ALA A 335 -12.81 -7.91 -22.18
CA ALA A 335 -12.79 -9.36 -22.33
C ALA A 335 -11.37 -9.92 -22.13
N PHE A 336 -10.35 -9.27 -22.69
CA PHE A 336 -8.95 -9.64 -22.51
C PHE A 336 -8.53 -9.61 -21.03
N GLU A 337 -8.91 -8.56 -20.29
CA GLU A 337 -8.58 -8.41 -18.86
C GLU A 337 -9.20 -9.49 -17.96
N GLN A 338 -10.34 -10.07 -18.35
CA GLN A 338 -10.95 -11.22 -17.65
C GLN A 338 -10.35 -12.56 -18.07
N GLY A 339 -9.68 -12.60 -19.22
CA GLY A 339 -9.01 -13.77 -19.73
C GLY A 339 -7.84 -14.23 -18.85
N LYS A 340 -7.45 -15.49 -19.03
CA LYS A 340 -6.20 -16.02 -18.42
C LYS A 340 -4.97 -15.75 -19.28
N GLU A 341 -5.18 -15.20 -20.48
CA GLU A 341 -4.11 -14.92 -21.43
C GLU A 341 -3.16 -13.85 -20.87
N LYS A 342 -1.86 -14.10 -21.01
CA LYS A 342 -0.83 -13.12 -20.64
C LYS A 342 -0.30 -12.47 -21.91
N ALA A 343 -0.40 -11.14 -21.98
CA ALA A 343 0.21 -10.38 -23.06
C ALA A 343 1.71 -10.67 -23.18
N ALA A 344 2.14 -10.94 -24.41
CA ALA A 344 3.55 -11.13 -24.73
C ALA A 344 4.38 -9.90 -24.35
N LEU A 345 5.64 -10.14 -23.99
CA LEU A 345 6.60 -9.08 -23.68
C LEU A 345 7.42 -8.76 -24.91
N LEU A 346 7.67 -7.47 -25.16
CA LEU A 346 8.65 -6.99 -26.12
C LEU A 346 9.65 -6.10 -25.38
N VAL A 347 10.94 -6.25 -25.68
CA VAL A 347 11.96 -5.29 -25.25
C VAL A 347 12.66 -4.76 -26.51
N GLU A 348 12.69 -3.45 -26.64
CA GLU A 348 13.21 -2.74 -27.81
C GLU A 348 13.85 -1.44 -27.34
N GLU A 349 15.09 -1.17 -27.78
CA GLU A 349 15.83 0.06 -27.44
C GLU A 349 15.88 0.38 -25.93
N GLY A 350 16.02 -0.65 -25.09
CA GLY A 350 16.07 -0.50 -23.64
C GLY A 350 14.72 -0.21 -22.96
N ARG A 351 13.62 -0.27 -23.70
CA ARG A 351 12.25 -0.11 -23.18
C ARG A 351 11.51 -1.45 -23.24
N ALA A 352 10.70 -1.72 -22.22
CA ALA A 352 9.91 -2.94 -22.12
C ALA A 352 8.43 -2.65 -22.29
N PHE A 353 7.77 -3.40 -23.19
CA PHE A 353 6.37 -3.24 -23.56
C PHE A 353 5.59 -4.53 -23.34
N ARG A 354 4.30 -4.40 -23.00
CA ARG A 354 3.34 -5.49 -23.06
C ARG A 354 2.49 -5.35 -24.31
N ARG A 355 2.46 -6.40 -25.11
CA ARG A 355 1.65 -6.50 -26.33
C ARG A 355 0.20 -6.82 -25.99
N TYR A 356 -0.45 -5.90 -25.27
CA TYR A 356 -1.90 -5.94 -25.10
C TYR A 356 -2.59 -5.82 -26.47
N PRO A 357 -3.88 -6.16 -26.57
CA PRO A 357 -4.68 -5.82 -27.74
C PRO A 357 -4.42 -4.37 -28.18
N PHE A 358 -4.31 -4.16 -29.49
CA PHE A 358 -4.08 -2.85 -30.13
C PHE A 358 -2.68 -2.26 -30.00
N PHE A 359 -1.68 -3.01 -29.51
CA PHE A 359 -0.29 -2.55 -29.51
C PHE A 359 0.21 -2.27 -30.94
N ARG A 360 0.57 -1.01 -31.22
CA ARG A 360 1.00 -0.50 -32.54
C ARG A 360 0.00 -0.77 -33.67
N ASP A 361 -1.28 -0.81 -33.33
CA ASP A 361 -2.35 -0.85 -34.32
C ASP A 361 -2.38 0.49 -35.11
N PRO A 362 -2.15 0.48 -36.44
CA PRO A 362 -2.06 1.70 -37.23
C PRO A 362 -3.39 2.43 -37.37
N GLU A 363 -4.53 1.73 -37.26
CA GLU A 363 -5.85 2.34 -37.37
C GLU A 363 -6.22 3.11 -36.10
N LEU A 364 -5.83 2.58 -34.93
CA LEU A 364 -6.16 3.17 -33.64
C LEU A 364 -5.15 4.23 -33.18
N GLY A 365 -3.87 4.11 -33.59
CA GLY A 365 -2.84 5.10 -33.31
C GLY A 365 -2.66 5.38 -31.82
N LEU A 366 -2.67 4.32 -30.99
CA LEU A 366 -2.41 4.44 -29.56
C LEU A 366 -0.90 4.60 -29.30
N PRO A 367 -0.47 5.62 -28.52
CA PRO A 367 0.94 5.79 -28.16
C PRO A 367 1.54 4.58 -27.42
N ASP A 368 2.81 4.27 -27.70
CA ASP A 368 3.56 3.17 -27.05
C ASP A 368 3.63 3.30 -25.52
N GLU A 369 3.49 4.52 -24.97
CA GLU A 369 3.50 4.77 -23.50
C GLU A 369 2.36 4.07 -22.73
N TYR A 370 1.24 3.77 -23.39
CA TYR A 370 0.14 3.00 -22.80
C TYR A 370 0.49 1.52 -22.61
N PHE A 371 1.50 1.04 -23.34
CA PHE A 371 1.94 -0.36 -23.34
C PHE A 371 3.28 -0.55 -22.61
N GLU A 372 3.98 0.55 -22.33
CA GLU A 372 5.29 0.54 -21.70
C GLU A 372 5.24 0.20 -20.20
N ILE A 373 6.03 -0.80 -19.79
CA ILE A 373 6.16 -1.25 -18.41
C ILE A 373 7.57 -1.02 -17.82
N THR A 374 8.48 -0.38 -18.54
CA THR A 374 9.90 -0.18 -18.16
C THR A 374 10.07 0.31 -16.72
N HIS A 375 9.29 1.31 -16.31
CA HIS A 375 9.35 1.89 -14.97
C HIS A 375 8.82 0.94 -13.88
N THR A 376 7.93 0.00 -14.21
CA THR A 376 7.34 -0.98 -13.27
C THR A 376 8.09 -2.32 -13.21
N LEU A 377 9.18 -2.47 -13.95
CA LEU A 377 10.05 -3.64 -13.88
C LEU A 377 10.55 -3.84 -12.44
N ARG A 378 10.58 -5.10 -11.98
CA ARG A 378 10.99 -5.44 -10.62
C ARG A 378 12.22 -6.32 -10.66
N ALA A 379 13.34 -5.79 -10.20
CA ALA A 379 14.53 -6.57 -9.98
C ALA A 379 14.37 -7.41 -8.70
N LYS A 380 14.73 -8.69 -8.80
CA LYS A 380 14.91 -9.62 -7.68
C LYS A 380 16.38 -9.94 -7.59
N HIS A 381 16.90 -10.02 -6.38
CA HIS A 381 18.28 -10.44 -6.15
C HIS A 381 18.41 -11.16 -4.81
N ARG A 382 19.43 -12.01 -4.72
CA ARG A 382 19.87 -12.61 -3.45
C ARG A 382 21.36 -12.88 -3.50
N LEU A 383 22.06 -12.44 -2.46
CA LEU A 383 23.46 -12.75 -2.24
C LEU A 383 23.59 -14.14 -1.60
N THR A 384 24.43 -15.00 -2.17
CA THR A 384 24.63 -16.39 -1.70
C THR A 384 26.05 -16.65 -1.22
N GLY A 385 27.01 -15.81 -1.60
CA GLY A 385 28.40 -15.93 -1.17
C GLY A 385 29.10 -14.59 -1.18
N LEU A 386 30.00 -14.40 -0.23
CA LEU A 386 30.84 -13.22 -0.09
C LEU A 386 32.15 -13.67 0.55
N SER A 387 33.28 -13.43 -0.11
CA SER A 387 34.58 -13.84 0.41
C SER A 387 35.70 -12.93 -0.07
N TRP A 388 36.75 -12.84 0.75
CA TRP A 388 37.97 -12.11 0.40
C TRP A 388 39.07 -13.10 0.00
N SER A 389 39.83 -12.73 -1.02
CA SER A 389 41.11 -13.36 -1.37
C SER A 389 42.13 -12.26 -1.66
N GLY A 390 43.01 -11.98 -0.69
CA GLY A 390 43.87 -10.80 -0.74
C GLY A 390 43.03 -9.51 -0.82
N THR A 391 43.25 -8.71 -1.85
CA THR A 391 42.54 -7.44 -2.14
C THR A 391 41.26 -7.62 -2.95
N VAL A 392 40.96 -8.85 -3.37
CA VAL A 392 39.82 -9.15 -4.24
C VAL A 392 38.63 -9.61 -3.40
N LEU A 393 37.53 -8.87 -3.51
CA LEU A 393 36.24 -9.24 -2.95
C LEU A 393 35.44 -10.03 -3.99
N SER A 394 35.19 -11.31 -3.71
CA SER A 394 34.33 -12.17 -4.51
C SER A 394 32.89 -12.10 -4.02
N VAL A 395 31.97 -11.85 -4.93
CA VAL A 395 30.53 -11.67 -4.67
C VAL A 395 29.76 -12.65 -5.55
N HIS A 396 28.94 -13.48 -4.92
CA HIS A 396 28.15 -14.51 -5.61
C HIS A 396 26.68 -14.38 -5.26
N GLY A 397 25.81 -14.56 -6.25
CA GLY A 397 24.37 -14.51 -6.03
C GLY A 397 23.57 -14.79 -7.28
N HIS A 398 22.31 -14.41 -7.23
CA HIS A 398 21.46 -14.35 -8.41
C HIS A 398 20.72 -13.02 -8.47
N CYS A 399 20.47 -12.54 -9.68
CA CYS A 399 19.69 -11.35 -9.95
C CYS A 399 18.95 -11.47 -11.28
N TYR A 400 17.71 -11.00 -11.33
CA TYR A 400 16.89 -11.01 -12.54
C TYR A 400 15.78 -9.97 -12.46
N ILE A 401 15.25 -9.57 -13.61
CA ILE A 401 14.00 -8.78 -13.67
C ILE A 401 12.82 -9.73 -13.79
N GLU A 402 11.90 -9.69 -12.83
CA GLU A 402 10.77 -10.62 -12.69
C GLU A 402 9.90 -10.72 -13.96
N GLN A 403 9.79 -9.64 -14.72
CA GLN A 403 9.00 -9.61 -15.93
C GLN A 403 9.76 -10.02 -17.19
N LEU A 404 11.10 -9.97 -17.19
CA LEU A 404 11.95 -10.18 -18.38
C LEU A 404 12.62 -11.55 -18.35
N SER A 405 13.10 -11.98 -19.52
CA SER A 405 13.93 -13.17 -19.71
C SER A 405 15.28 -13.03 -18.99
N THR A 406 15.89 -14.16 -18.62
CA THR A 406 17.28 -14.20 -18.16
C THR A 406 18.25 -14.68 -19.23
N ARG A 407 17.81 -14.93 -20.46
CA ARG A 407 18.72 -15.30 -21.55
C ARG A 407 19.59 -14.10 -21.91
N ASP A 408 20.91 -14.28 -21.84
CA ASP A 408 21.88 -13.22 -22.12
C ASP A 408 21.64 -11.92 -21.30
N PRO A 409 21.66 -12.00 -19.96
CA PRO A 409 21.42 -10.83 -19.12
C PRO A 409 22.71 -10.01 -19.00
N ALA A 410 22.60 -8.68 -19.11
CA ALA A 410 23.73 -7.81 -18.80
C ALA A 410 23.66 -7.39 -17.33
N VAL A 411 24.56 -7.97 -16.52
CA VAL A 411 24.66 -7.73 -15.08
C VAL A 411 25.98 -7.00 -14.77
N ARG A 412 25.96 -6.07 -13.81
CA ARG A 412 27.16 -5.37 -13.31
C ARG A 412 27.06 -5.17 -11.81
N VAL A 413 28.19 -5.22 -11.12
CA VAL A 413 28.31 -4.70 -9.76
C VAL A 413 28.87 -3.29 -9.83
N VAL A 414 28.23 -2.34 -9.16
CA VAL A 414 28.65 -0.94 -9.11
C VAL A 414 28.96 -0.56 -7.67
N LEU A 415 30.15 -0.01 -7.42
CA LEU A 415 30.45 0.71 -6.19
C LEU A 415 30.21 2.19 -6.44
N ARG A 416 29.37 2.84 -5.64
CA ARG A 416 29.08 4.28 -5.75
C ARG A 416 29.42 4.98 -4.44
N GLU A 417 30.26 6.00 -4.49
CA GLU A 417 30.62 6.81 -3.33
C GLU A 417 29.46 7.72 -2.94
N ARG A 418 29.15 7.77 -1.65
CA ARG A 418 27.91 8.35 -1.14
C ARG A 418 27.82 9.87 -1.29
N ALA A 419 28.92 10.60 -1.15
CA ALA A 419 28.92 12.06 -1.16
C ALA A 419 29.09 12.65 -2.57
N SER A 420 30.02 12.10 -3.34
CA SER A 420 30.44 12.56 -4.67
C SER A 420 29.69 11.89 -5.81
N GLY A 421 29.13 10.70 -5.59
CA GLY A 421 28.50 9.90 -6.65
C GLY A 421 29.49 9.23 -7.60
N ALA A 422 30.80 9.25 -7.31
CA ALA A 422 31.81 8.55 -8.11
C ALA A 422 31.51 7.05 -8.18
N GLU A 423 31.75 6.43 -9.34
CA GLU A 423 31.40 5.02 -9.58
C GLU A 423 32.57 4.17 -10.07
N TYR A 424 32.73 2.98 -9.49
CA TYR A 424 33.51 1.89 -10.07
C TYR A 424 32.59 0.76 -10.54
N ARG A 425 32.79 0.29 -11.77
CA ARG A 425 31.93 -0.73 -12.40
C ARG A 425 32.72 -2.00 -12.66
N PHE A 426 32.26 -3.09 -12.05
CA PHE A 426 32.93 -4.38 -12.12
C PHE A 426 32.16 -5.31 -13.05
N ARG A 427 32.92 -6.02 -13.89
CA ARG A 427 32.39 -7.10 -14.73
C ARG A 427 31.92 -8.26 -13.85
N VAL A 428 30.91 -8.96 -14.33
CA VAL A 428 30.41 -10.17 -13.70
C VAL A 428 30.35 -11.29 -14.72
N TYR A 429 30.44 -12.51 -14.24
CA TYR A 429 30.31 -13.72 -15.01
C TYR A 429 28.95 -14.34 -14.70
N SER A 430 28.16 -14.62 -15.73
CA SER A 430 26.89 -15.32 -15.56
C SER A 430 27.14 -16.75 -15.11
N THR A 431 26.38 -17.21 -14.11
CA THR A 431 26.45 -18.58 -13.59
C THR A 431 25.08 -19.26 -13.70
N PRO A 432 25.03 -20.55 -14.07
CA PRO A 432 23.75 -21.25 -14.15
C PRO A 432 23.06 -21.41 -12.79
N THR A 433 21.73 -21.24 -12.78
CA THR A 433 20.86 -21.39 -11.61
C THR A 433 19.66 -22.31 -11.89
N PRO A 434 19.88 -23.59 -12.23
CA PRO A 434 18.79 -24.52 -12.59
C PRO A 434 17.78 -24.73 -11.45
N LYS A 435 18.20 -24.59 -10.19
CA LYS A 435 17.30 -24.68 -9.03
C LYS A 435 16.26 -23.55 -8.98
N LEU A 436 16.60 -22.35 -9.45
CA LEU A 436 15.66 -21.23 -9.50
C LEU A 436 14.60 -21.43 -10.58
N ASP A 437 14.98 -22.02 -11.70
CA ASP A 437 14.07 -22.37 -12.79
C ASP A 437 12.96 -23.31 -12.28
N ALA A 438 13.36 -24.39 -11.61
CA ALA A 438 12.44 -25.36 -10.99
C ALA A 438 11.53 -24.71 -9.92
N ALA A 439 12.07 -23.80 -9.10
CA ALA A 439 11.32 -23.14 -8.03
C ALA A 439 10.34 -22.07 -8.54
N THR A 440 10.72 -21.33 -9.59
CA THR A 440 9.94 -20.18 -10.08
C THR A 440 9.00 -20.52 -11.23
N ARG A 441 9.15 -21.71 -11.84
CA ARG A 441 8.41 -22.15 -13.04
C ARG A 441 8.52 -21.15 -14.21
N ALA A 442 9.59 -20.36 -14.24
CA ALA A 442 9.91 -19.37 -15.26
C ALA A 442 11.38 -19.52 -15.65
N ASP A 443 11.73 -19.15 -16.89
CA ASP A 443 13.12 -19.22 -17.42
C ASP A 443 14.04 -18.34 -16.56
N ARG A 444 14.71 -18.96 -15.58
CA ARG A 444 15.63 -18.36 -14.60
C ARG A 444 16.94 -19.11 -14.50
N ALA A 445 17.25 -19.95 -15.49
CA ALA A 445 18.44 -20.79 -15.48
C ALA A 445 19.75 -19.98 -15.61
N GLN A 446 19.70 -18.72 -16.05
CA GLN A 446 20.88 -17.86 -16.23
C GLN A 446 20.88 -16.62 -15.31
N ALA A 447 20.17 -16.70 -14.18
CA ALA A 447 20.05 -15.58 -13.25
C ALA A 447 21.26 -15.44 -12.30
N GLY A 448 22.15 -16.44 -12.24
CA GLY A 448 23.31 -16.42 -11.36
C GLY A 448 24.39 -15.45 -11.83
N PHE A 449 25.14 -14.89 -10.88
CA PHE A 449 26.30 -14.07 -11.16
C PHE A 449 27.45 -14.35 -10.18
N GLU A 450 28.67 -14.20 -10.67
CA GLU A 450 29.90 -14.08 -9.88
C GLU A 450 30.63 -12.80 -10.30
N ALA A 451 31.00 -11.99 -9.32
CA ALA A 451 31.80 -10.78 -9.54
C ALA A 451 33.05 -10.83 -8.67
N ARG A 452 34.19 -10.42 -9.24
CA ARG A 452 35.45 -10.26 -8.52
C ARG A 452 35.84 -8.79 -8.56
N LEU A 453 35.82 -8.16 -7.40
CA LEU A 453 36.10 -6.74 -7.23
C LEU A 453 37.51 -6.60 -6.67
N ASP A 454 38.47 -6.31 -7.54
CA ASP A 454 39.81 -5.93 -7.07
C ASP A 454 39.80 -4.47 -6.64
N LEU A 455 39.75 -4.25 -5.33
CA LEU A 455 39.66 -2.90 -4.78
C LEU A 455 41.01 -2.18 -4.75
N SER A 456 42.11 -2.87 -5.08
CA SER A 456 43.44 -2.27 -5.22
C SER A 456 43.70 -1.69 -6.60
N ALA A 457 42.86 -2.02 -7.59
CA ALA A 457 42.99 -1.60 -8.98
C ALA A 457 41.61 -1.27 -9.58
N ALA A 458 40.71 -0.66 -8.80
CA ALA A 458 39.32 -0.42 -9.19
C ALA A 458 39.16 0.50 -10.42
N ASP A 459 40.15 1.37 -10.68
CA ASP A 459 40.23 2.21 -11.89
C ASP A 459 41.29 1.71 -12.91
N GLY A 460 41.51 0.39 -12.93
CA GLY A 460 42.52 -0.24 -13.79
C GLY A 460 43.95 -0.20 -13.23
N PHE A 461 44.29 0.76 -12.36
CA PHE A 461 45.64 0.88 -11.77
C PHE A 461 45.72 1.46 -10.35
N GLN A 462 44.62 1.99 -9.80
CA GLN A 462 44.62 2.65 -8.48
C GLN A 462 43.60 2.03 -7.52
N PRO A 463 43.87 2.06 -6.20
CA PRO A 463 42.92 1.58 -5.20
C PRO A 463 41.68 2.47 -5.17
N VAL A 464 40.58 1.90 -4.67
CA VAL A 464 39.36 2.67 -4.37
C VAL A 464 39.72 3.84 -3.45
N ALA A 465 39.27 5.04 -3.79
CA ALA A 465 39.55 6.23 -3.00
C ALA A 465 38.88 6.17 -1.62
N PRO A 466 39.43 6.84 -0.59
CA PRO A 466 38.77 6.93 0.72
C PRO A 466 37.34 7.49 0.63
N GLY A 467 36.41 6.89 1.37
CA GLY A 467 35.00 7.26 1.34
C GLY A 467 34.07 6.10 1.74
N LEU A 468 32.76 6.37 1.69
CA LEU A 468 31.72 5.37 1.93
C LEU A 468 31.12 4.91 0.60
N TRP A 469 31.40 3.68 0.22
CA TRP A 469 31.05 3.12 -1.08
C TRP A 469 29.89 2.14 -0.96
N ASP A 470 28.73 2.54 -1.47
CA ASP A 470 27.51 1.74 -1.50
C ASP A 470 27.56 0.75 -2.69
N MET A 471 27.28 -0.53 -2.44
CA MET A 471 27.27 -1.58 -3.48
C MET A 471 25.91 -1.73 -4.17
N PHE A 472 25.87 -1.68 -5.49
CA PHE A 472 24.67 -1.86 -6.30
C PHE A 472 24.83 -3.01 -7.29
N LEU A 473 23.70 -3.62 -7.65
CA LEU A 473 23.57 -4.51 -8.79
C LEU A 473 22.77 -3.80 -9.87
N HIS A 474 23.35 -3.68 -11.06
CA HIS A 474 22.63 -3.33 -12.26
C HIS A 474 22.33 -4.61 -13.03
N VAL A 475 21.05 -4.86 -13.33
CA VAL A 475 20.59 -5.98 -14.16
C VAL A 475 19.79 -5.43 -15.32
N SER A 476 20.03 -5.94 -16.53
CA SER A 476 19.26 -5.58 -17.71
C SER A 476 19.13 -6.72 -18.70
N TYR A 477 18.11 -6.64 -19.54
CA TYR A 477 17.89 -7.53 -20.67
C TYR A 477 17.56 -6.65 -21.88
N GLN A 478 18.33 -6.78 -22.97
CA GLN A 478 18.20 -5.95 -24.18
C GLN A 478 18.14 -4.44 -23.88
N GLY A 479 18.97 -3.99 -22.93
CA GLY A 479 19.07 -2.60 -22.49
C GLY A 479 18.04 -2.17 -21.43
N ALA A 480 16.92 -2.90 -21.27
CA ALA A 480 15.91 -2.57 -20.26
C ALA A 480 16.39 -3.05 -18.89
N GLY A 481 16.69 -2.09 -18.01
CA GLY A 481 17.44 -2.34 -16.78
C GLY A 481 16.81 -1.80 -15.50
N LYS A 482 17.29 -2.34 -14.39
CA LYS A 482 17.05 -1.85 -13.04
C LYS A 482 18.33 -1.92 -12.22
N GLU A 483 18.49 -0.95 -11.34
CA GLU A 483 19.54 -0.93 -10.35
C GLU A 483 18.93 -1.16 -8.95
N VAL A 484 19.60 -1.96 -8.12
CA VAL A 484 19.18 -2.24 -6.73
C VAL A 484 20.37 -2.24 -5.77
N ARG A 485 20.17 -1.84 -4.51
CA ARG A 485 21.18 -1.99 -3.46
C ARG A 485 21.44 -3.47 -3.19
N LEU A 486 22.70 -3.87 -3.21
CA LEU A 486 23.11 -5.24 -2.93
C LEU A 486 23.22 -5.47 -1.41
N GLY A 487 22.83 -6.67 -0.95
CA GLY A 487 23.03 -7.14 0.43
C GLY A 487 21.76 -7.33 1.26
N GLY A 488 20.73 -6.51 1.04
CA GLY A 488 19.49 -6.55 1.82
C GLY A 488 18.77 -7.90 1.80
N THR A 489 18.93 -8.66 0.71
CA THR A 489 18.50 -10.06 0.59
C THR A 489 19.72 -10.97 0.46
N ARG A 490 20.00 -11.81 1.45
CA ARG A 490 21.17 -12.71 1.46
C ARG A 490 20.87 -14.07 2.09
N ALA A 491 21.77 -15.04 1.91
CA ALA A 491 21.74 -16.30 2.65
C ALA A 491 22.33 -16.10 4.05
N ASP A 492 21.85 -16.87 5.04
CA ASP A 492 22.28 -16.75 6.44
C ASP A 492 23.77 -17.10 6.63
N THR A 493 24.33 -17.86 5.69
CA THR A 493 25.75 -18.21 5.62
C THR A 493 26.65 -17.07 5.15
N VAL A 494 26.09 -15.99 4.61
CA VAL A 494 26.87 -14.85 4.12
C VAL A 494 27.27 -13.97 5.29
N THR A 495 28.56 -13.95 5.59
CA THR A 495 29.17 -13.04 6.56
C THR A 495 29.68 -11.80 5.84
N ASP A 496 29.27 -10.64 6.32
CA ASP A 496 29.58 -9.32 5.77
C ASP A 496 30.60 -8.55 6.61
N ARG A 497 30.93 -9.06 7.80
CA ARG A 497 31.86 -8.44 8.74
C ARG A 497 33.27 -8.99 8.54
N THR A 498 34.16 -8.15 8.02
CA THR A 498 35.59 -8.38 8.12
C THR A 498 36.06 -8.01 9.53
N ARG A 499 36.55 -8.99 10.32
CA ARG A 499 37.06 -8.74 11.70
C ARG A 499 38.24 -7.76 11.72
N GLN A 500 39.04 -7.74 10.66
CA GLN A 500 40.09 -6.75 10.42
C GLN A 500 39.89 -6.16 9.03
N GLY A 501 40.15 -4.87 8.86
CA GLY A 501 40.06 -4.21 7.55
C GLY A 501 41.08 -4.79 6.58
N VAL A 502 40.69 -4.89 5.30
CA VAL A 502 41.53 -5.42 4.24
C VAL A 502 42.36 -4.29 3.65
N VAL A 503 43.69 -4.43 3.65
CA VAL A 503 44.58 -3.44 3.04
C VAL A 503 44.46 -3.55 1.53
N VAL A 504 43.96 -2.50 0.89
CA VAL A 504 43.71 -2.43 -0.57
C VAL A 504 44.69 -1.49 -1.27
N GLY A 505 45.36 -0.59 -0.53
CA GLY A 505 46.44 0.25 -1.05
C GLY A 505 47.64 0.22 -0.11
N ARG A 506 48.84 0.09 -0.68
CA ARG A 506 50.10 0.14 0.09
C ARG A 506 50.33 1.54 0.64
N ALA A 507 51.20 1.62 1.66
CA ALA A 507 51.60 2.89 2.25
C ALA A 507 52.13 3.86 1.18
N ASP A 508 51.53 5.05 1.12
CA ASP A 508 51.96 6.12 0.22
C ASP A 508 53.19 6.88 0.79
N ALA A 509 53.61 7.96 0.12
CA ALA A 509 54.73 8.79 0.58
C ALA A 509 54.51 9.43 1.98
N SER A 510 53.26 9.47 2.47
CA SER A 510 52.90 9.94 3.81
C SER A 510 52.90 8.82 4.86
N GLY A 511 53.15 7.57 4.45
CA GLY A 511 53.19 6.40 5.33
C GLY A 511 51.81 5.85 5.69
N LEU A 512 50.76 6.23 4.95
CA LEU A 512 49.38 5.76 5.18
C LEU A 512 48.99 4.68 4.17
N GLU A 513 48.48 3.55 4.67
CA GLU A 513 47.86 2.49 3.87
C GLU A 513 46.36 2.74 3.69
N THR A 514 45.82 2.33 2.53
CA THR A 514 44.39 2.39 2.25
C THR A 514 43.74 1.07 2.65
N VAL A 515 42.72 1.14 3.50
CA VAL A 515 42.07 -0.02 4.11
C VAL A 515 40.57 0.02 3.89
N CYS A 516 40.03 -1.12 3.48
CA CYS A 516 38.62 -1.34 3.23
C CYS A 516 37.98 -2.16 4.35
N HIS A 517 36.89 -1.64 4.92
CA HIS A 517 36.02 -2.32 5.86
C HIS A 517 34.67 -2.57 5.21
N LEU A 518 34.31 -3.84 5.03
CA LEU A 518 32.99 -4.21 4.51
C LEU A 518 32.02 -4.42 5.67
N TYR A 519 30.80 -3.90 5.52
CA TYR A 519 29.73 -4.08 6.50
C TYR A 519 28.34 -3.95 5.87
N ALA A 520 27.32 -4.52 6.52
CA ALA A 520 25.92 -4.26 6.22
C ALA A 520 25.35 -3.13 7.08
N THR A 521 24.59 -2.25 6.43
CA THR A 521 23.78 -1.21 7.07
C THR A 521 22.64 -1.81 7.91
N LYS A 522 21.91 -0.97 8.66
CA LYS A 522 20.68 -1.40 9.39
C LYS A 522 19.65 -2.09 8.48
N ALA A 523 19.58 -1.68 7.22
CA ALA A 523 18.71 -2.29 6.21
C ALA A 523 19.29 -3.56 5.57
N GLY A 524 20.47 -4.02 6.02
CA GLY A 524 21.15 -5.20 5.51
C GLY A 524 21.96 -4.98 4.21
N ASN A 525 21.96 -3.77 3.64
CA ASN A 525 22.69 -3.49 2.40
C ASN A 525 24.21 -3.36 2.63
N LEU A 526 25.01 -3.89 1.72
CA LEU A 526 26.47 -3.87 1.78
C LEU A 526 27.03 -2.48 1.46
N THR A 527 28.03 -2.08 2.24
CA THR A 527 28.81 -0.84 2.10
C THR A 527 30.27 -1.14 2.40
N ALA A 528 31.18 -0.59 1.60
CA ALA A 528 32.61 -0.61 1.83
C ALA A 528 33.04 0.77 2.35
N GLU A 529 33.52 0.83 3.58
CA GLU A 529 34.19 2.00 4.13
C GLU A 529 35.68 1.92 3.80
N VAL A 530 36.17 2.87 3.02
CA VAL A 530 37.57 2.94 2.63
C VAL A 530 38.20 4.13 3.34
N SER A 531 39.30 3.90 4.05
CA SER A 531 39.98 4.93 4.84
C SER A 531 41.49 4.79 4.70
N ALA A 532 42.21 5.90 4.92
CA ALA A 532 43.66 5.89 5.04
C ALA A 532 44.03 5.76 6.52
N ARG A 533 44.93 4.85 6.87
CA ARG A 533 45.44 4.68 8.25
C ARG A 533 46.93 4.36 8.26
N ARG A 534 47.59 4.49 9.41
CA ARG A 534 48.94 3.95 9.57
C ARG A 534 48.91 2.42 9.60
N PRO A 535 49.91 1.72 9.04
CA PRO A 535 50.02 0.27 9.13
C PRO A 535 49.95 -0.22 10.58
N LEU A 536 49.27 -1.34 10.80
CA LEU A 536 49.25 -1.97 12.12
C LEU A 536 50.65 -2.55 12.44
N PRO A 537 51.08 -2.53 13.72
CA PRO A 537 52.31 -3.21 14.14
C PRO A 537 52.22 -4.70 13.78
N GLN A 538 53.31 -5.26 13.23
CA GLN A 538 53.40 -6.69 12.86
C GLN A 538 53.31 -7.62 14.06
#